data_AF-A0A0E3ZJ13-F1
#
_entry.id   AF-A0A0E3ZJ13-F1
#
_cell.length_a   1.000
_cell.length_b   1.000
_cell.length_c   1.000
_cell.angle_alpha   90.00
_cell.angle_beta   90.00
_cell.angle_gamma   90.00
#
_symmetry.space_group_name_H-M   'P 1'
#
loop_
_entity.id
_entity.type
_entity.pdbx_description
1 polymer ?
#
loop_
_entity_poly.entity_id
_entity_poly.type
_entity_poly.pdbx_seq_one_letter_code
_entity_poly.pdbx_strand_id
1 'polypeptide(L)'
;MILVPIVGTAADPKVQEKDVQKKSSSEAKTSNEPFVGPATEAKKLYRRYKRSFDKTIVAIACVKNPKCIEPEDEVLRYSKEALGILEKLDTLAAEGDVQANYYRGLIAFERMKYYDRQAEIVTHPDFILTNTVFRRYAKKQYLLAEKHFIVPAKIQNPSACEYLGNLYLTTIVGNPQQEKAAGYFYNAANAYIEQGNQIAGAKMYNAMKDNLNPADPRIIKVYAKLHNKEPIATWRKLPEDLVQSAPKKAQQH
;
A
#
# COMPACT_ATOMS: atom_id res chain seq x y z
N MET A 1 60.61 60.17 -11.97
CA MET A 1 60.74 58.70 -11.83
C MET A 1 59.47 58.11 -12.40
N ILE A 2 59.47 57.28 -13.46
CA ILE A 2 60.10 55.93 -13.59
C ILE A 2 59.33 54.98 -12.63
N LEU A 3 58.55 53.98 -13.06
CA LEU A 3 58.45 53.26 -14.36
C LEU A 3 56.99 52.92 -14.80
N VAL A 4 56.83 52.34 -16.01
CA VAL A 4 55.64 52.06 -16.87
C VAL A 4 56.02 50.80 -17.75
N PRO A 5 55.22 50.13 -18.65
CA PRO A 5 53.76 50.02 -18.93
C PRO A 5 53.04 48.80 -18.23
N ILE A 6 52.17 47.88 -18.72
CA ILE A 6 51.76 47.28 -20.04
C ILE A 6 50.28 46.76 -20.07
N VAL A 7 49.64 46.92 -21.25
CA VAL A 7 48.60 46.15 -22.02
C VAL A 7 48.21 44.73 -21.51
N GLY A 8 47.00 44.16 -21.72
CA GLY A 8 45.79 44.61 -22.44
C GLY A 8 44.69 43.53 -22.63
N THR A 9 44.34 43.17 -23.88
CA THR A 9 42.98 42.70 -24.28
C THR A 9 42.77 41.20 -24.60
N ALA A 10 41.52 40.74 -24.37
CA ALA A 10 40.70 39.81 -25.18
C ALA A 10 40.75 38.25 -24.99
N ALA A 11 39.51 37.70 -24.97
CA ALA A 11 39.02 36.42 -25.53
C ALA A 11 39.37 35.03 -24.92
N ASP A 12 38.46 34.08 -25.16
CA ASP A 12 38.42 32.68 -24.68
C ASP A 12 39.59 31.79 -25.13
N PRO A 13 39.73 30.61 -24.48
CA PRO A 13 39.67 29.38 -25.29
C PRO A 13 38.71 28.30 -24.75
N LYS A 14 38.04 27.59 -25.68
CA LYS A 14 37.39 26.30 -25.41
C LYS A 14 38.42 25.17 -25.37
N VAL A 15 38.20 24.17 -24.53
CA VAL A 15 38.75 22.81 -24.68
C VAL A 15 37.60 21.80 -24.52
N GLN A 16 37.61 20.73 -25.31
CA GLN A 16 36.64 19.63 -25.27
C GLN A 16 37.25 18.42 -24.55
N GLU A 17 36.46 17.61 -23.85
CA GLU A 17 36.81 16.18 -23.72
C GLU A 17 35.61 15.22 -23.54
N LYS A 18 35.54 14.28 -24.50
CA LYS A 18 35.05 12.88 -24.44
C LYS A 18 33.64 12.56 -23.93
N ASP A 19 32.89 11.90 -24.83
CA ASP A 19 31.78 11.00 -24.51
C ASP A 19 32.14 9.95 -23.46
N VAL A 20 31.21 9.72 -22.53
CA VAL A 20 31.10 8.45 -21.80
C VAL A 20 29.70 7.91 -22.06
N GLN A 21 29.62 6.76 -22.75
CA GLN A 21 28.37 6.06 -23.01
C GLN A 21 27.68 5.67 -21.70
N LYS A 22 26.68 6.46 -21.29
CA LYS A 22 25.87 6.14 -20.12
C LYS A 22 24.93 4.98 -20.47
N LYS A 23 25.42 3.75 -20.27
CA LYS A 23 24.64 2.51 -20.42
C LYS A 23 23.28 2.71 -19.77
N SER A 24 22.21 2.58 -20.56
CA SER A 24 20.84 2.60 -20.08
C SER A 24 20.53 1.31 -19.32
N SER A 25 21.03 1.21 -18.09
CA SER A 25 20.52 0.27 -17.11
C SER A 25 19.04 0.58 -16.93
N SER A 26 18.16 -0.30 -17.43
CA SER A 26 16.71 -0.10 -17.39
C SER A 26 16.26 0.10 -15.96
N GLU A 27 15.80 1.31 -15.63
CA GLU A 27 15.24 1.62 -14.33
C GLU A 27 14.08 0.67 -14.05
N ALA A 28 14.22 -0.15 -13.01
CA ALA A 28 13.17 -1.07 -12.60
C ALA A 28 11.93 -0.24 -12.23
N LYS A 29 10.85 -0.40 -13.00
CA LYS A 29 9.64 0.39 -12.83
C LYS A 29 8.97 0.06 -11.51
N THR A 30 9.31 0.80 -10.46
CA THR A 30 8.65 0.83 -9.14
C THR A 30 7.29 1.53 -9.21
N SER A 31 6.53 1.24 -10.26
CA SER A 31 5.12 1.58 -10.35
C SER A 31 4.36 0.77 -9.31
N ASN A 32 4.13 1.36 -8.14
CA ASN A 32 3.23 0.86 -7.10
C ASN A 32 1.74 0.94 -7.55
N GLU A 33 1.46 0.70 -8.83
CA GLU A 33 0.11 0.56 -9.34
C GLU A 33 -0.37 -0.88 -9.09
N PRO A 34 -1.57 -1.07 -8.53
CA PRO A 34 -2.03 -2.38 -8.07
C PRO A 34 -2.35 -3.38 -9.19
N PHE A 35 -2.34 -2.94 -10.46
CA PHE A 35 -2.54 -3.80 -11.63
C PHE A 35 -1.64 -3.33 -12.78
N VAL A 36 -1.01 -4.29 -13.46
CA VAL A 36 -0.22 -4.08 -14.68
C VAL A 36 -1.16 -3.95 -15.88
N GLY A 37 -0.93 -2.96 -16.74
CA GLY A 37 -1.66 -2.78 -18.00
C GLY A 37 -2.27 -1.38 -18.21
N PRO A 38 -3.06 -1.19 -19.28
CA PRO A 38 -3.72 0.07 -19.57
C PRO A 38 -4.79 0.43 -18.53
N ALA A 39 -5.21 1.69 -18.48
CA ALA A 39 -6.19 2.16 -17.51
C ALA A 39 -7.61 1.64 -17.84
N THR A 40 -8.06 0.65 -17.07
CA THR A 40 -9.41 0.07 -17.07
C THR A 40 -10.50 1.10 -16.75
N GLU A 41 -11.76 0.73 -17.02
CA GLU A 41 -12.90 1.55 -16.61
C GLU A 41 -12.95 1.74 -15.09
N ALA A 42 -12.78 0.68 -14.30
CA ALA A 42 -12.70 0.77 -12.83
C ALA A 42 -11.65 1.78 -12.34
N LYS A 43 -10.45 1.81 -12.96
CA LYS A 43 -9.38 2.77 -12.64
C LYS A 43 -9.73 4.21 -13.06
N LYS A 44 -10.47 4.40 -14.16
CA LYS A 44 -11.00 5.70 -14.60
C LYS A 44 -12.12 6.19 -13.66
N LEU A 45 -13.04 5.30 -13.27
CA LEU A 45 -14.11 5.56 -12.31
C LEU A 45 -13.53 5.95 -10.95
N TYR A 46 -12.57 5.21 -10.39
CA TYR A 46 -11.87 5.58 -9.15
C TYR A 46 -11.23 6.97 -9.22
N ARG A 47 -10.51 7.29 -10.32
CA ARG A 47 -9.91 8.62 -10.53
C ARG A 47 -10.97 9.73 -10.63
N ARG A 48 -12.17 9.44 -11.16
CA ARG A 48 -13.30 10.38 -11.20
C ARG A 48 -13.95 10.54 -9.81
N TYR A 49 -14.18 9.43 -9.09
CA TYR A 49 -14.72 9.42 -7.73
C TYR A 49 -13.88 10.29 -6.80
N LYS A 50 -12.55 10.14 -6.84
CA LYS A 50 -11.65 10.94 -5.99
C LYS A 50 -11.80 12.43 -6.27
N ARG A 51 -11.80 12.84 -7.55
CA ARG A 51 -12.03 14.24 -7.94
C ARG A 51 -13.39 14.79 -7.51
N SER A 52 -14.47 14.02 -7.61
CA SER A 52 -15.80 14.48 -7.13
C SER A 52 -15.85 14.54 -5.60
N PHE A 53 -15.28 13.56 -4.91
CA PHE A 53 -15.24 13.52 -3.44
C PHE A 53 -14.37 14.63 -2.84
N ASP A 54 -13.19 14.89 -3.41
CA ASP A 54 -12.31 16.00 -3.01
C ASP A 54 -13.05 17.35 -3.18
N LYS A 55 -13.82 17.51 -4.27
CA LYS A 55 -14.68 18.69 -4.48
C LYS A 55 -15.86 18.76 -3.51
N THR A 56 -16.49 17.64 -3.14
CA THR A 56 -17.50 17.59 -2.07
C THR A 56 -16.91 18.10 -0.75
N ILE A 57 -15.66 17.73 -0.42
CA ILE A 57 -14.99 18.21 0.80
C ILE A 57 -14.78 19.73 0.75
N VAL A 58 -14.31 20.27 -0.39
CA VAL A 58 -14.12 21.73 -0.56
C VAL A 58 -15.46 22.47 -0.43
N ALA A 59 -16.51 22.02 -1.10
CA ALA A 59 -17.83 22.64 -1.02
C ALA A 59 -18.41 22.58 0.42
N ILE A 60 -18.24 21.46 1.14
CA ILE A 60 -18.63 21.36 2.56
C ILE A 60 -17.81 22.32 3.45
N ALA A 61 -16.53 22.53 3.15
CA ALA A 61 -15.70 23.50 3.85
C ALA A 61 -16.11 24.95 3.54
N CYS A 62 -16.58 25.24 2.32
CA CYS A 62 -17.14 26.53 1.94
C CYS A 62 -18.47 26.78 2.68
N VAL A 63 -19.45 25.89 2.59
CA VAL A 63 -20.77 26.06 3.26
C VAL A 63 -20.65 26.27 4.79
N LYS A 64 -19.61 25.74 5.43
CA LYS A 64 -19.30 25.98 6.86
C LYS A 64 -18.70 27.35 7.18
N ASN A 65 -18.31 28.13 6.18
CA ASN A 65 -17.71 29.46 6.33
C ASN A 65 -18.77 30.54 6.05
N PRO A 66 -19.10 31.42 7.02
CA PRO A 66 -20.08 32.50 6.84
C PRO A 66 -19.77 33.52 5.72
N LYS A 67 -18.58 33.45 5.09
CA LYS A 67 -18.16 34.27 3.95
C LYS A 67 -18.20 33.54 2.60
N CYS A 68 -18.72 32.31 2.56
CA CYS A 68 -18.87 31.55 1.32
C CYS A 68 -19.98 32.14 0.44
N ILE A 69 -19.77 32.07 -0.88
CA ILE A 69 -20.71 32.54 -1.92
C ILE A 69 -21.18 31.36 -2.80
N GLU A 70 -20.56 30.18 -2.67
CA GLU A 70 -20.96 28.97 -3.39
C GLU A 70 -22.28 28.39 -2.82
N PRO A 71 -23.22 27.95 -3.67
CA PRO A 71 -24.48 27.37 -3.22
C PRO A 71 -24.31 25.95 -2.67
N GLU A 72 -25.17 25.56 -1.74
CA GLU A 72 -25.22 24.18 -1.19
C GLU A 72 -25.43 23.11 -2.28
N ASP A 73 -26.00 23.49 -3.43
CA ASP A 73 -26.14 22.67 -4.63
C ASP A 73 -24.79 22.10 -5.14
N GLU A 74 -23.65 22.78 -4.93
CA GLU A 74 -22.32 22.22 -5.24
C GLU A 74 -22.07 20.93 -4.44
N VAL A 75 -22.39 20.94 -3.14
CA VAL A 75 -22.25 19.78 -2.25
C VAL A 75 -23.12 18.63 -2.74
N LEU A 76 -24.39 18.91 -3.07
CA LEU A 76 -25.35 17.91 -3.57
C LEU A 76 -24.91 17.34 -4.92
N ARG A 77 -24.46 18.20 -5.85
CA ARG A 77 -24.01 17.85 -7.21
C ARG A 77 -22.82 16.90 -7.18
N TYR A 78 -21.76 17.24 -6.46
CA TYR A 78 -20.57 16.37 -6.36
C TYR A 78 -20.85 15.10 -5.55
N SER A 79 -21.71 15.16 -4.53
CA SER A 79 -22.14 13.97 -3.78
C SER A 79 -22.91 12.99 -4.66
N LYS A 80 -23.83 13.48 -5.50
CA LYS A 80 -24.60 12.67 -6.45
C LYS A 80 -23.69 12.04 -7.53
N GLU A 81 -22.70 12.79 -8.02
CA GLU A 81 -21.67 12.24 -8.92
C GLU A 81 -20.87 11.12 -8.24
N ALA A 82 -20.40 11.34 -7.00
CA ALA A 82 -19.65 10.36 -6.24
C ALA A 82 -20.46 9.07 -5.95
N LEU A 83 -21.75 9.20 -5.65
CA LEU A 83 -22.66 8.06 -5.45
C LEU A 83 -22.88 7.26 -6.75
N GLY A 84 -23.20 7.93 -7.86
CA GLY A 84 -23.39 7.26 -9.16
C GLY A 84 -22.12 6.58 -9.71
N ILE A 85 -20.93 6.94 -9.23
CA ILE A 85 -19.68 6.24 -9.53
C ILE A 85 -19.50 5.01 -8.62
N LEU A 86 -19.91 5.08 -7.35
CA LEU A 86 -19.91 3.92 -6.44
C LEU A 86 -20.87 2.84 -6.94
N GLU A 87 -22.08 3.22 -7.39
CA GLU A 87 -23.06 2.31 -7.97
C GLU A 87 -22.48 1.57 -9.19
N LYS A 88 -21.83 2.27 -10.12
CA LYS A 88 -21.16 1.64 -11.28
C LYS A 88 -20.02 0.71 -10.89
N LEU A 89 -19.23 1.08 -9.87
CA LEU A 89 -18.18 0.21 -9.34
C LEU A 89 -18.77 -1.03 -8.63
N ASP A 90 -19.93 -0.92 -7.98
CA ASP A 90 -20.65 -2.06 -7.40
C ASP A 90 -21.26 -2.97 -8.48
N THR A 91 -21.77 -2.42 -9.60
CA THR A 91 -22.22 -3.19 -10.77
C THR A 91 -21.07 -3.99 -11.40
N LEU A 92 -19.98 -3.33 -11.79
CA LEU A 92 -18.80 -3.99 -12.36
C LEU A 92 -18.21 -5.03 -11.39
N ALA A 93 -18.22 -4.74 -10.08
CA ALA A 93 -17.76 -5.68 -9.06
C ALA A 93 -18.68 -6.92 -8.91
N ALA A 94 -19.98 -6.80 -9.22
CA ALA A 94 -20.94 -7.92 -9.24
C ALA A 94 -20.85 -8.73 -10.54
N GLU A 95 -20.52 -8.09 -11.66
CA GLU A 95 -20.19 -8.73 -12.95
C GLU A 95 -18.85 -9.51 -12.91
N GLY A 96 -18.05 -9.28 -11.87
CA GLY A 96 -16.81 -10.01 -11.61
C GLY A 96 -15.51 -9.26 -11.91
N ASP A 97 -15.57 -7.96 -12.26
CA ASP A 97 -14.36 -7.15 -12.45
C ASP A 97 -13.56 -7.08 -11.13
N VAL A 98 -12.37 -7.68 -11.16
CA VAL A 98 -11.43 -7.78 -10.04
C VAL A 98 -10.81 -6.41 -9.72
N GLN A 99 -10.66 -5.53 -10.71
CA GLN A 99 -10.21 -4.16 -10.50
C GLN A 99 -11.34 -3.30 -9.93
N ALA A 100 -12.58 -3.46 -10.39
CA ALA A 100 -13.73 -2.80 -9.77
C ALA A 100 -13.86 -3.18 -8.30
N ASN A 101 -13.76 -4.47 -7.97
CA ASN A 101 -13.67 -4.94 -6.59
C ASN A 101 -12.52 -4.28 -5.81
N TYR A 102 -11.29 -4.27 -6.35
CA TYR A 102 -10.16 -3.60 -5.70
C TYR A 102 -10.43 -2.11 -5.40
N TYR A 103 -10.86 -1.33 -6.40
CA TYR A 103 -11.08 0.11 -6.22
C TYR A 103 -12.28 0.40 -5.32
N ARG A 104 -13.33 -0.43 -5.37
CA ARG A 104 -14.51 -0.33 -4.51
C ARG A 104 -14.21 -0.69 -3.06
N GLY A 105 -13.29 -1.63 -2.83
CA GLY A 105 -12.70 -1.95 -1.53
C GLY A 105 -11.78 -0.83 -1.01
N LEU A 106 -10.95 -0.24 -1.88
CA LEU A 106 -10.06 0.88 -1.54
C LEU A 106 -10.85 2.12 -1.08
N ILE A 107 -11.90 2.51 -1.80
CA ILE A 107 -12.77 3.62 -1.36
C ILE A 107 -13.42 3.31 -0.01
N ALA A 108 -13.89 2.06 0.20
CA ALA A 108 -14.45 1.66 1.48
C ALA A 108 -13.40 1.73 2.62
N PHE A 109 -12.16 1.33 2.36
CA PHE A 109 -11.05 1.41 3.31
C PHE A 109 -10.66 2.86 3.64
N GLU A 110 -10.54 3.74 2.65
CA GLU A 110 -10.29 5.18 2.86
C GLU A 110 -11.43 5.83 3.68
N ARG A 111 -12.70 5.54 3.35
CA ARG A 111 -13.88 6.04 4.08
C ARG A 111 -13.99 5.47 5.50
N MET A 112 -13.64 4.19 5.69
CA MET A 112 -13.59 3.54 7.00
C MET A 112 -12.64 4.30 7.93
N LYS A 113 -11.38 4.53 7.49
CA LYS A 113 -10.39 5.30 8.26
C LYS A 113 -10.78 6.76 8.48
N TYR A 114 -11.49 7.38 7.54
CA TYR A 114 -12.04 8.72 7.72
C TYR A 114 -13.07 8.76 8.85
N TYR A 115 -14.09 7.90 8.81
CA TYR A 115 -15.14 7.88 9.83
C TYR A 115 -14.61 7.48 11.21
N ASP A 116 -13.66 6.55 11.27
CA ASP A 116 -13.01 6.14 12.53
C ASP A 116 -12.29 7.33 13.19
N ARG A 117 -11.48 8.08 12.42
CA ARG A 117 -10.85 9.32 12.89
C ARG A 117 -11.85 10.40 13.31
N GLN A 118 -12.99 10.53 12.62
CA GLN A 118 -14.05 11.47 13.06
C GLN A 118 -14.65 11.04 14.41
N ALA A 119 -14.75 9.74 14.69
CA ALA A 119 -15.15 9.23 16.00
C ALA A 119 -14.07 9.40 17.09
N GLU A 120 -12.78 9.48 16.74
CA GLU A 120 -11.72 9.84 17.69
C GLU A 120 -11.78 11.33 18.08
N ILE A 121 -12.10 12.21 17.13
CA ILE A 121 -12.11 13.67 17.33
C ILE A 121 -13.35 14.15 18.11
N VAL A 122 -14.52 13.51 17.94
CA VAL A 122 -15.75 13.90 18.64
C VAL A 122 -15.75 13.37 20.08
N THR A 123 -15.10 14.11 20.97
CA THR A 123 -14.91 13.77 22.39
C THR A 123 -15.87 14.49 23.36
N HIS A 124 -16.48 15.60 22.94
CA HIS A 124 -17.37 16.39 23.80
C HIS A 124 -18.68 15.65 24.12
N PRO A 125 -19.14 15.61 25.38
CA PRO A 125 -20.26 14.76 25.81
C PRO A 125 -21.56 15.01 25.02
N ASP A 126 -21.91 16.27 24.77
CA ASP A 126 -23.12 16.67 24.03
C ASP A 126 -23.19 16.07 22.61
N PHE A 127 -22.04 15.71 22.02
CA PHE A 127 -21.92 15.15 20.68
C PHE A 127 -21.59 13.65 20.67
N ILE A 128 -21.69 12.96 21.82
CA ILE A 128 -21.37 11.53 21.95
C ILE A 128 -22.21 10.64 21.01
N LEU A 129 -23.44 11.04 20.67
CA LEU A 129 -24.25 10.35 19.68
C LEU A 129 -23.60 10.40 18.28
N THR A 130 -23.06 11.55 17.87
CA THR A 130 -22.35 11.73 16.59
C THR A 130 -21.10 10.84 16.52
N ASN A 131 -20.39 10.65 17.64
CA ASN A 131 -19.31 9.66 17.76
C ASN A 131 -19.81 8.23 17.45
N THR A 132 -20.92 7.79 18.08
CA THR A 132 -21.47 6.44 17.81
C THR A 132 -21.94 6.26 16.37
N VAL A 133 -22.46 7.31 15.74
CA VAL A 133 -22.85 7.32 14.31
C VAL A 133 -21.62 7.15 13.42
N PHE A 134 -20.54 7.87 13.67
CA PHE A 134 -19.28 7.70 12.94
C PHE A 134 -18.70 6.28 13.11
N ARG A 135 -18.66 5.72 14.32
CA ARG A 135 -18.22 4.32 14.54
C ARG A 135 -19.10 3.31 13.78
N ARG A 136 -20.41 3.53 13.73
CA ARG A 136 -21.35 2.70 12.94
C ARG A 136 -21.05 2.78 11.44
N TYR A 137 -20.74 3.96 10.91
CA TYR A 137 -20.31 4.10 9.51
C TYR A 137 -18.94 3.49 9.24
N ALA A 138 -17.95 3.66 10.13
CA ALA A 138 -16.65 3.01 10.03
C ALA A 138 -16.78 1.48 9.94
N LYS A 139 -17.58 0.87 10.82
CA LYS A 139 -17.89 -0.57 10.79
C LYS A 139 -18.63 -1.02 9.51
N LYS A 140 -19.55 -0.22 8.98
CA LYS A 140 -20.21 -0.52 7.69
C LYS A 140 -19.20 -0.48 6.52
N GLN A 141 -18.25 0.45 6.54
CA GLN A 141 -17.23 0.57 5.51
C GLN A 141 -16.13 -0.50 5.65
N TYR A 142 -15.77 -0.93 6.88
CA TYR A 142 -14.92 -2.10 7.12
C TYR A 142 -15.45 -3.33 6.38
N LEU A 143 -16.73 -3.66 6.57
CA LEU A 143 -17.34 -4.88 6.00
C LEU A 143 -17.44 -4.83 4.47
N LEU A 144 -17.58 -3.63 3.90
CA LEU A 144 -17.50 -3.41 2.45
C LEU A 144 -16.06 -3.60 1.95
N ALA A 145 -15.05 -3.04 2.64
CA ALA A 145 -13.64 -3.22 2.28
C ALA A 145 -13.24 -4.69 2.31
N GLU A 146 -13.62 -5.43 3.36
CA GLU A 146 -13.39 -6.88 3.50
C GLU A 146 -14.01 -7.65 2.34
N LYS A 147 -15.33 -7.50 2.12
CA LYS A 147 -16.08 -8.17 1.03
C LYS A 147 -15.39 -7.99 -0.32
N HIS A 148 -15.03 -6.76 -0.67
CA HIS A 148 -14.51 -6.44 -1.99
C HIS A 148 -13.03 -6.81 -2.17
N PHE A 149 -12.16 -6.63 -1.16
CA PHE A 149 -10.74 -6.99 -1.30
C PHE A 149 -10.48 -8.50 -1.32
N ILE A 150 -11.36 -9.33 -0.75
CA ILE A 150 -11.23 -10.80 -0.83
C ILE A 150 -11.16 -11.31 -2.27
N VAL A 151 -11.80 -10.63 -3.24
CA VAL A 151 -11.77 -11.01 -4.67
C VAL A 151 -10.37 -10.86 -5.28
N PRO A 152 -9.73 -9.66 -5.32
CA PRO A 152 -8.36 -9.51 -5.80
C PRO A 152 -7.32 -10.24 -4.92
N ALA A 153 -7.55 -10.41 -3.61
CA ALA A 153 -6.63 -11.17 -2.77
C ALA A 153 -6.59 -12.67 -3.12
N LYS A 154 -7.70 -13.26 -3.59
CA LYS A 154 -7.71 -14.65 -4.09
C LYS A 154 -6.83 -14.87 -5.32
N ILE A 155 -6.66 -13.85 -6.17
CA ILE A 155 -5.70 -13.88 -7.30
C ILE A 155 -4.30 -13.37 -6.90
N GLN A 156 -3.98 -13.40 -5.60
CA GLN A 156 -2.68 -13.01 -5.03
C GLN A 156 -2.25 -11.56 -5.35
N ASN A 157 -3.21 -10.65 -5.56
CA ASN A 157 -2.89 -9.23 -5.76
C ASN A 157 -2.20 -8.66 -4.49
N PRO A 158 -0.94 -8.18 -4.57
CA PRO A 158 -0.16 -7.86 -3.38
C PRO A 158 -0.74 -6.67 -2.61
N SER A 159 -1.23 -5.65 -3.32
CA SER A 159 -1.84 -4.48 -2.69
C SER A 159 -3.18 -4.81 -2.03
N ALA A 160 -4.02 -5.67 -2.62
CA ALA A 160 -5.24 -6.14 -1.96
C ALA A 160 -4.95 -6.93 -0.68
N CYS A 161 -3.95 -7.81 -0.72
CA CYS A 161 -3.47 -8.54 0.45
C CYS A 161 -2.90 -7.59 1.52
N GLU A 162 -2.13 -6.57 1.14
CA GLU A 162 -1.67 -5.52 2.05
C GLU A 162 -2.86 -4.78 2.71
N TYR A 163 -3.88 -4.37 1.95
CA TYR A 163 -5.05 -3.69 2.52
C TYR A 163 -5.88 -4.60 3.43
N LEU A 164 -6.05 -5.90 3.12
CA LEU A 164 -6.69 -6.86 4.03
C LEU A 164 -5.87 -7.09 5.30
N GLY A 165 -4.55 -7.23 5.19
CA GLY A 165 -3.67 -7.35 6.36
C GLY A 165 -3.83 -6.16 7.30
N ASN A 166 -3.78 -4.94 6.76
CA ASN A 166 -4.05 -3.71 7.52
C ASN A 166 -5.48 -3.65 8.09
N LEU A 167 -6.48 -4.13 7.35
CA LEU A 167 -7.89 -4.15 7.78
C LEU A 167 -8.07 -5.05 9.02
N TYR A 168 -7.52 -6.26 9.00
CA TYR A 168 -7.60 -7.21 10.12
C TYR A 168 -6.81 -6.77 11.37
N LEU A 169 -5.92 -5.79 11.27
CA LEU A 169 -5.28 -5.15 12.43
C LEU A 169 -6.11 -4.01 13.06
N THR A 170 -7.21 -3.56 12.43
CA THR A 170 -8.05 -2.50 13.01
C THR A 170 -8.91 -3.00 14.18
N THR A 171 -9.17 -2.13 15.15
CA THR A 171 -10.00 -2.42 16.34
C THR A 171 -11.51 -2.20 16.11
N ILE A 172 -11.90 -1.69 14.93
CA ILE A 172 -13.26 -1.24 14.58
C ILE A 172 -14.34 -2.33 14.73
N VAL A 173 -13.94 -3.59 14.57
CA VAL A 173 -14.84 -4.76 14.68
C VAL A 173 -14.65 -5.60 15.94
N GLY A 174 -13.69 -5.24 16.80
CA GLY A 174 -13.29 -6.02 17.98
C GLY A 174 -11.76 -6.15 18.06
N ASN A 175 -11.27 -7.24 18.63
CA ASN A 175 -9.84 -7.47 18.79
C ASN A 175 -9.14 -7.69 17.42
N PRO A 176 -7.93 -7.13 17.19
CA PRO A 176 -7.13 -7.36 15.99
C PRO A 176 -6.89 -8.84 15.70
N GLN A 177 -7.15 -9.26 14.46
CA GLN A 177 -7.00 -10.65 14.00
C GLN A 177 -5.59 -10.88 13.44
N GLN A 178 -4.57 -10.72 14.29
CA GLN A 178 -3.13 -10.74 13.95
C GLN A 178 -2.73 -11.92 13.05
N GLU A 179 -3.18 -13.14 13.37
CA GLU A 179 -2.90 -14.35 12.60
C GLU A 179 -3.42 -14.28 11.15
N LYS A 180 -4.65 -13.79 10.96
CA LYS A 180 -5.21 -13.56 9.61
C LYS A 180 -4.45 -12.44 8.90
N ALA A 181 -4.19 -11.34 9.60
CA ALA A 181 -3.46 -10.20 9.05
C ALA A 181 -2.09 -10.62 8.51
N ALA A 182 -1.34 -11.41 9.28
CA ALA A 182 -0.04 -11.92 8.87
C ALA A 182 -0.10 -12.95 7.73
N GLY A 183 -1.18 -13.74 7.64
CA GLY A 183 -1.46 -14.57 6.46
C GLY A 183 -1.57 -13.73 5.17
N TYR A 184 -2.27 -12.61 5.21
CA TYR A 184 -2.35 -11.69 4.07
C TYR A 184 -1.04 -10.92 3.83
N PHE A 185 -0.34 -10.45 4.87
CA PHE A 185 0.97 -9.83 4.71
C PHE A 185 2.02 -10.79 4.13
N TYR A 186 1.99 -12.08 4.48
CA TYR A 186 2.83 -13.10 3.85
C TYR A 186 2.54 -13.20 2.35
N ASN A 187 1.28 -13.27 1.94
CA ASN A 187 0.90 -13.32 0.53
C ASN A 187 1.34 -12.04 -0.21
N ALA A 188 1.13 -10.87 0.39
CA ALA A 188 1.59 -9.59 -0.16
C ALA A 188 3.12 -9.53 -0.30
N ALA A 189 3.87 -9.99 0.72
CA ALA A 189 5.32 -9.99 0.70
C ALA A 189 5.89 -10.85 -0.44
N ASN A 190 5.39 -12.09 -0.59
CA ASN A 190 5.83 -12.98 -1.66
C ASN A 190 5.57 -12.36 -3.05
N ALA A 191 4.33 -11.92 -3.30
CA ALA A 191 3.96 -11.33 -4.59
C ALA A 191 4.70 -10.01 -4.90
N TYR A 192 4.98 -9.15 -3.91
CA TYR A 192 5.82 -7.96 -4.11
C TYR A 192 7.29 -8.34 -4.42
N ILE A 193 7.86 -9.34 -3.75
CA ILE A 193 9.24 -9.80 -4.02
C ILE A 193 9.36 -10.45 -5.40
N GLU A 194 8.38 -11.25 -5.80
CA GLU A 194 8.31 -11.90 -7.12
C GLU A 194 8.11 -10.89 -8.26
N GLN A 195 7.52 -9.73 -7.97
CA GLN A 195 7.47 -8.55 -8.86
C GLN A 195 8.75 -7.69 -8.81
N GLY A 196 9.78 -8.10 -8.06
CA GLY A 196 11.04 -7.36 -7.88
C GLY A 196 10.97 -6.18 -6.90
N ASN A 197 9.80 -5.91 -6.29
CA ASN A 197 9.61 -4.81 -5.34
C ASN A 197 10.03 -5.23 -3.92
N GLN A 198 11.34 -5.40 -3.73
CA GLN A 198 11.96 -5.78 -2.46
C GLN A 198 11.61 -4.82 -1.31
N ILE A 199 11.38 -3.54 -1.60
CA ILE A 199 11.02 -2.52 -0.60
C ILE A 199 9.61 -2.78 -0.04
N ALA A 200 8.62 -3.03 -0.91
CA ALA A 200 7.27 -3.40 -0.48
C ALA A 200 7.26 -4.78 0.21
N GLY A 201 8.07 -5.73 -0.27
CA GLY A 201 8.33 -7.00 0.42
C GLY A 201 8.84 -6.83 1.85
N ALA A 202 9.87 -5.99 2.03
CA ALA A 202 10.47 -5.68 3.33
C ALA A 202 9.51 -4.92 4.28
N LYS A 203 8.61 -4.09 3.73
CA LYS A 203 7.53 -3.46 4.49
C LYS A 203 6.56 -4.52 5.05
N MET A 204 6.15 -5.47 4.22
CA MET A 204 5.23 -6.56 4.64
C MET A 204 5.91 -7.55 5.61
N TYR A 205 7.23 -7.80 5.43
CA TYR A 205 8.04 -8.55 6.40
C TYR A 205 8.00 -7.92 7.80
N ASN A 206 8.25 -6.61 7.89
CA ASN A 206 8.16 -5.90 9.18
C ASN A 206 6.74 -5.94 9.75
N ALA A 207 5.71 -5.72 8.94
CA ALA A 207 4.32 -5.81 9.38
C ALA A 207 3.95 -7.17 9.99
N MET A 208 4.52 -8.29 9.49
CA MET A 208 4.40 -9.60 10.14
C MET A 208 5.22 -9.68 11.45
N LYS A 209 6.49 -9.28 11.40
CA LYS A 209 7.43 -9.32 12.54
C LYS A 209 6.94 -8.51 13.75
N ASP A 210 6.22 -7.41 13.50
CA ASP A 210 5.67 -6.52 14.52
C ASP A 210 4.31 -7.03 15.09
N ASN A 211 3.73 -8.10 14.52
CA ASN A 211 2.41 -8.64 14.89
C ASN A 211 2.38 -10.15 15.17
N LEU A 212 3.51 -10.86 15.08
CA LEU A 212 3.65 -12.29 15.33
C LEU A 212 4.88 -12.58 16.21
N ASN A 213 4.97 -13.83 16.69
CA ASN A 213 6.23 -14.36 17.22
C ASN A 213 7.33 -14.32 16.12
N PRO A 214 8.51 -13.72 16.35
CA PRO A 214 9.60 -13.67 15.37
C PRO A 214 10.08 -15.03 14.85
N ALA A 215 9.81 -16.13 15.56
CA ALA A 215 10.11 -17.49 15.12
C ALA A 215 9.10 -18.07 14.10
N ASP A 216 8.10 -17.30 13.65
CA ASP A 216 7.08 -17.78 12.72
C ASP A 216 7.67 -18.21 11.36
N PRO A 217 7.31 -19.40 10.83
CA PRO A 217 7.82 -19.89 9.54
C PRO A 217 7.58 -18.95 8.34
N ARG A 218 6.55 -18.08 8.37
CA ARG A 218 6.28 -17.07 7.33
C ARG A 218 7.32 -15.96 7.33
N ILE A 219 7.68 -15.47 8.52
CA ILE A 219 8.72 -14.44 8.72
C ILE A 219 10.05 -14.98 8.20
N ILE A 220 10.43 -16.18 8.62
CA ILE A 220 11.69 -16.84 8.23
C ILE A 220 11.76 -17.05 6.70
N LYS A 221 10.67 -17.50 6.06
CA LYS A 221 10.60 -17.67 4.60
C LYS A 221 10.73 -16.35 3.83
N VAL A 222 10.07 -15.29 4.28
CA VAL A 222 10.13 -13.98 3.61
C VAL A 222 11.49 -13.31 3.81
N TYR A 223 12.09 -13.43 4.99
CA TYR A 223 13.46 -12.98 5.25
C TYR A 223 14.46 -13.64 4.27
N ALA A 224 14.34 -14.96 4.05
CA ALA A 224 15.18 -15.69 3.11
C ALA A 224 15.08 -15.15 1.67
N LYS A 225 13.84 -14.92 1.20
CA LYS A 225 13.56 -14.34 -0.12
C LYS A 225 14.10 -12.91 -0.27
N LEU A 226 14.01 -12.08 0.77
CA LEU A 226 14.52 -10.70 0.75
C LEU A 226 16.04 -10.61 0.66
N HIS A 227 16.75 -11.58 1.25
CA HIS A 227 18.22 -11.53 1.38
C HIS A 227 18.97 -12.43 0.39
N ASN A 228 18.28 -13.09 -0.56
CA ASN A 228 18.85 -14.04 -1.53
C ASN A 228 19.76 -15.11 -0.90
N LYS A 229 19.44 -15.49 0.34
CA LYS A 229 20.14 -16.49 1.14
C LYS A 229 19.08 -17.26 1.89
N GLU A 230 19.09 -18.59 1.77
CA GLU A 230 18.35 -19.41 2.72
C GLU A 230 18.77 -19.02 4.14
N PRO A 231 17.82 -18.93 5.09
CA PRO A 231 18.12 -18.39 6.40
C PRO A 231 18.93 -19.47 7.12
N ILE A 232 20.25 -19.25 7.24
CA ILE A 232 21.18 -20.26 7.74
C ILE A 232 20.67 -20.77 9.09
N ALA A 233 20.10 -21.97 9.07
CA ALA A 233 19.41 -22.52 10.21
C ALA A 233 20.46 -23.10 11.18
N THR A 234 21.16 -22.21 11.88
CA THR A 234 22.14 -22.54 12.92
C THR A 234 21.53 -23.47 13.96
N TRP A 235 20.30 -23.19 14.38
CA TRP A 235 19.44 -24.05 15.22
C TRP A 235 18.93 -25.36 14.56
N ARG A 236 19.33 -25.68 13.31
CA ARG A 236 19.11 -27.00 12.68
C ARG A 236 20.40 -27.67 12.20
N LYS A 237 21.58 -27.08 12.46
CA LYS A 237 22.82 -27.84 12.38
C LYS A 237 22.94 -28.70 13.62
N LEU A 238 22.83 -30.02 13.46
CA LEU A 238 23.47 -30.94 14.40
C LEU A 238 24.97 -30.58 14.47
N PRO A 239 25.58 -30.52 15.67
CA PRO A 239 27.03 -30.45 15.80
C PRO A 239 27.70 -31.49 14.90
N GLU A 240 28.76 -31.09 14.20
CA GLU A 240 29.40 -31.95 13.19
C GLU A 240 30.01 -33.21 13.84
N ASP A 241 30.31 -33.16 15.14
CA ASP A 241 30.68 -34.27 16.03
C ASP A 241 29.63 -35.41 16.08
N LEU A 242 28.33 -35.08 15.96
CA LEU A 242 27.22 -36.06 15.91
C LEU A 242 27.00 -36.64 14.50
N VAL A 243 27.64 -36.06 13.47
CA VAL A 243 27.59 -36.57 12.09
C VAL A 243 28.80 -37.45 11.80
N GLN A 244 29.97 -37.10 12.35
CA GLN A 244 31.22 -37.85 12.17
C GLN A 244 31.30 -39.14 13.01
N SER A 245 30.44 -39.29 14.03
CA SER A 245 30.37 -40.48 14.89
C SER A 245 29.54 -41.64 14.33
N ALA A 246 28.94 -41.50 13.14
CA ALA A 246 28.25 -42.59 12.46
C ALA A 246 29.25 -43.65 11.94
N PRO A 247 29.21 -44.91 12.41
CA PRO A 247 30.18 -45.92 12.00
C PRO A 247 30.00 -46.28 10.52
N LYS A 248 31.09 -46.19 9.75
CA LYS A 248 31.14 -46.67 8.37
C LYS A 248 30.80 -48.17 8.36
N LYS A 249 29.68 -48.56 7.74
CA LYS A 249 29.39 -49.97 7.47
C LYS A 249 30.54 -50.56 6.67
N ALA A 250 31.20 -51.57 7.22
CA ALA A 250 32.19 -52.35 6.49
C ALA A 250 31.51 -53.01 5.29
N GLN A 251 32.14 -52.91 4.11
CA GLN A 251 31.80 -53.76 2.97
C GLN A 251 32.36 -55.14 3.28
N GLN A 252 31.48 -56.14 3.37
CA GLN A 252 31.89 -57.55 3.35
C GLN A 252 31.95 -58.02 1.90
N HIS A 253 33.01 -58.76 1.58
CA HIS A 253 33.19 -59.50 0.32
C HIS A 253 32.56 -60.89 0.44
#